data_AF-A0A7Y0G5H3-F1
#
_entry.id   AF-A0A7Y0G5H3-F1
#
_cell.length_a   1.000
_cell.length_b   1.000
_cell.length_c   1.000
_cell.angle_alpha   90.00
_cell.angle_beta   90.00
_cell.angle_gamma   90.00
#
_symmetry.space_group_name_H-M   'P 1'
#
loop_
_entity.id
_entity.type
_entity.pdbx_description
1 polymer ?
#
loop_
_entity_poly.entity_id
_entity_poly.type
_entity_poly.pdbx_seq_one_letter_code
_entity_poly.pdbx_strand_id
1 'polypeptide(L)'
;MKNSQHPTIQAEIVTLQQQIKHLDLPGSIKREGRTAAQVDTFKAVNYPIQALGAAERQLLALNSEQQQARQHRIDAEREIACVTRDIDHLNRMLNADVRASQAQTAIAELAPLADAAQNAVGIAQSIHAEIEILVATEALALDRAKSDAASAVLSQIKAGKAGTLPSVSRDRLDALTLAQEAAAAELLDAQEALAECALKLADAKHEQAEAAADLTGRALHLASHEFASAWHHHQTTADACGRQFDEPDVNIMVRQLACAEAAVAEQDAG
;
A
#
# COMPACT_ATOMS: atom_id res chain seq x y z
N MET A 1 26.76 -9.09 -4.64
CA MET A 1 26.46 -8.25 -3.47
C MET A 1 26.15 -9.18 -2.31
N LYS A 2 26.90 -9.05 -1.20
CA LYS A 2 26.88 -10.04 -0.10
C LYS A 2 25.71 -9.74 0.84
N ASN A 3 24.78 -10.68 0.93
CA ASN A 3 23.60 -10.72 1.82
C ASN A 3 24.00 -10.90 3.31
N SER A 4 25.01 -10.16 3.79
CA SER A 4 25.75 -10.49 5.02
C SER A 4 25.70 -9.42 6.11
N GLN A 5 24.89 -8.37 6.00
CA GLN A 5 25.18 -7.14 6.77
C GLN A 5 24.34 -6.92 8.04
N HIS A 6 23.31 -7.74 8.34
CA HIS A 6 22.51 -7.55 9.55
C HIS A 6 22.23 -8.86 10.31
N PRO A 7 23.27 -9.52 10.87
CA PRO A 7 23.13 -10.79 11.59
C PRO A 7 22.19 -10.68 12.80
N THR A 8 22.09 -9.51 13.42
CA THR A 8 21.23 -9.25 14.59
C THR A 8 19.74 -9.37 14.27
N ILE A 9 19.25 -8.65 13.25
CA ILE A 9 17.84 -8.71 12.82
C ILE A 9 17.49 -10.12 12.33
N GLN A 10 18.40 -10.78 11.60
CA GLN A 10 18.18 -12.14 11.13
C GLN A 10 18.07 -13.15 12.28
N ALA A 11 18.87 -12.99 13.33
CA ALA A 11 18.79 -13.83 14.53
C ALA A 11 17.46 -13.63 15.27
N GLU A 12 17.02 -12.38 15.44
CA GLU A 12 15.73 -12.05 16.05
C GLU A 12 14.56 -12.68 15.29
N ILE A 13 14.55 -12.59 13.95
CA ILE A 13 13.53 -13.26 13.12
C ILE A 13 13.49 -14.76 13.41
N VAL A 14 14.65 -15.42 13.49
CA VAL A 14 14.72 -16.87 13.79
C VAL A 14 14.17 -17.16 15.18
N THR A 15 14.47 -16.33 16.17
CA THR A 15 13.93 -16.46 17.53
C THR A 15 12.41 -16.30 17.56
N LEU A 16 11.85 -15.28 16.90
CA LEU A 16 10.41 -15.07 16.80
C LEU A 16 9.72 -16.24 16.06
N GLN A 17 10.33 -16.79 15.01
CA GLN A 17 9.84 -17.98 14.32
C GLN A 17 9.84 -19.22 15.23
N GLN A 18 10.81 -19.35 16.14
CA GLN A 18 10.80 -20.40 17.15
C GLN A 18 9.69 -20.18 18.18
N GLN A 19 9.46 -18.95 18.63
CA GLN A 19 8.35 -18.61 19.53
C GLN A 19 7.00 -19.01 18.95
N ILE A 20 6.73 -18.72 17.67
CA ILE A 20 5.50 -19.17 16.99
C ILE A 20 5.32 -20.69 17.08
N LYS A 21 6.41 -21.46 16.90
CA LYS A 21 6.37 -22.93 17.02
C LYS A 21 6.01 -23.39 18.43
N HIS A 22 6.42 -22.65 19.46
CA HIS A 22 6.14 -22.99 20.86
C HIS A 22 4.70 -22.66 21.30
N LEU A 23 3.99 -21.79 20.58
CA LEU A 23 2.60 -21.43 20.90
C LEU A 23 1.58 -22.55 20.59
N ASP A 24 2.01 -23.64 19.91
CA ASP A 24 1.24 -24.88 19.67
C ASP A 24 -0.24 -24.64 19.29
N LEU A 25 -0.48 -23.72 18.35
CA LEU A 25 -1.82 -23.48 17.81
C LEU A 25 -2.48 -24.78 17.29
N PRO A 26 -1.78 -25.68 16.57
CA PRO A 26 -2.36 -26.96 16.18
C PRO A 26 -2.81 -27.82 17.36
N GLY A 27 -2.06 -27.85 18.46
CA GLY A 27 -2.46 -28.54 19.68
C GLY A 27 -3.65 -27.89 20.36
N SER A 28 -3.73 -26.56 20.39
CA SER A 28 -4.86 -25.81 20.94
C SER A 28 -6.16 -26.06 20.16
N ILE A 29 -6.10 -26.07 18.82
CA ILE A 29 -7.24 -26.44 17.96
C ILE A 29 -7.70 -27.86 18.24
N LYS A 30 -6.77 -28.82 18.38
CA LYS A 30 -7.11 -30.21 18.71
C LYS A 30 -7.77 -30.35 20.08
N ARG A 31 -7.34 -29.58 21.09
CA ARG A 31 -7.93 -29.58 22.44
C ARG A 31 -9.37 -29.03 22.43
N GLU A 32 -9.63 -27.92 21.75
CA GLU A 32 -10.98 -27.38 21.59
C GLU A 32 -11.88 -28.38 20.83
N GLY A 33 -11.40 -28.93 19.71
CA GLY A 33 -12.18 -29.92 18.95
C GLY A 33 -12.52 -31.16 19.76
N ARG A 34 -11.58 -31.66 20.58
CA ARG A 34 -11.80 -32.82 21.45
C ARG A 34 -12.81 -32.52 22.57
N THR A 35 -12.68 -31.38 23.24
CA THR A 35 -13.59 -30.99 24.32
C THR A 35 -14.99 -30.69 23.80
N ALA A 36 -15.12 -30.04 22.64
CA ALA A 36 -16.39 -29.86 21.94
C ALA A 36 -17.06 -31.21 21.60
N ALA A 37 -16.30 -32.15 21.03
CA ALA A 37 -16.82 -33.48 20.73
C ALA A 37 -17.25 -34.26 21.99
N GLN A 38 -16.56 -34.08 23.12
CA GLN A 38 -16.95 -34.66 24.41
C GLN A 38 -18.25 -34.06 24.94
N VAL A 39 -18.43 -32.75 24.83
CA VAL A 39 -19.69 -32.06 25.19
C VAL A 39 -20.85 -32.56 24.32
N ASP A 40 -20.65 -32.68 23.01
CA ASP A 40 -21.70 -33.14 22.09
C ASP A 40 -22.07 -34.61 22.33
N THR A 41 -21.07 -35.46 22.56
CA THR A 41 -21.28 -36.87 22.93
C THR A 41 -22.05 -36.96 24.24
N PHE A 42 -21.70 -36.13 25.24
CA PHE A 42 -22.40 -36.11 26.52
C PHE A 42 -23.87 -35.68 26.36
N LYS A 43 -24.15 -34.64 25.57
CA LYS A 43 -25.53 -34.20 25.30
C LYS A 43 -26.37 -35.24 24.55
N ALA A 44 -25.76 -36.08 23.74
CA ALA A 44 -26.45 -37.12 22.97
C ALA A 44 -26.86 -38.34 23.81
N VAL A 45 -26.32 -38.51 25.02
CA VAL A 45 -26.65 -39.63 25.92
C VAL A 45 -27.93 -39.33 26.69
N ASN A 46 -28.90 -40.25 26.63
CA ASN A 46 -30.10 -40.19 27.47
C ASN A 46 -29.78 -40.68 28.88
N TYR A 47 -29.74 -39.76 29.84
CA TYR A 47 -29.48 -40.09 31.25
C TYR A 47 -30.78 -40.42 32.01
N PRO A 48 -30.78 -41.46 32.87
CA PRO A 48 -31.92 -41.76 33.72
C PRO A 48 -32.16 -40.65 34.75
N ILE A 49 -33.42 -40.48 35.18
CA ILE A 49 -33.88 -39.38 36.06
C ILE A 49 -33.04 -39.26 37.35
N GLN A 50 -32.61 -40.39 37.91
CA GLN A 50 -31.82 -40.44 39.15
C GLN A 50 -30.37 -39.92 38.96
N ALA A 51 -29.87 -39.85 37.73
CA ALA A 51 -28.53 -39.39 37.39
C ALA A 51 -28.48 -37.93 36.90
N LEU A 52 -29.63 -37.26 36.73
CA LEU A 52 -29.71 -35.91 36.14
C LEU A 52 -28.84 -34.88 36.88
N GLY A 53 -28.89 -34.83 38.21
CA GLY A 53 -28.10 -33.86 38.99
C GLY A 53 -26.58 -34.12 39.00
N ALA A 54 -26.14 -35.34 38.69
CA ALA A 54 -24.71 -35.63 38.45
C ALA A 54 -24.31 -35.30 37.01
N ALA A 55 -25.20 -35.59 36.05
CA ALA A 55 -24.99 -35.31 34.65
C ALA A 55 -24.91 -33.81 34.35
N GLU A 56 -25.74 -32.99 34.99
CA GLU A 56 -25.70 -31.52 34.87
C GLU A 56 -24.37 -30.94 35.36
N ARG A 57 -23.85 -31.42 36.50
CA ARG A 57 -22.54 -30.98 37.02
C ARG A 57 -21.40 -31.36 36.09
N GLN A 58 -21.45 -32.54 35.50
CA GLN A 58 -20.45 -33.00 34.55
C GLN A 58 -20.51 -32.23 33.23
N LEU A 59 -21.71 -31.90 32.73
CA LEU A 59 -21.89 -31.05 31.56
C LEU A 59 -21.39 -29.62 31.82
N LEU A 60 -21.64 -29.06 33.01
CA LEU A 60 -21.10 -27.76 33.40
C LEU A 60 -19.57 -27.76 33.42
N ALA A 61 -18.95 -28.80 33.97
CA ALA A 61 -17.49 -28.94 33.99
C ALA A 61 -16.92 -29.04 32.55
N LEU A 62 -17.49 -29.88 31.70
CA LEU A 62 -17.08 -30.03 30.29
C LEU A 62 -17.27 -28.75 29.47
N ASN A 63 -18.37 -28.01 29.69
CA ASN A 63 -18.57 -26.71 29.06
C ASN A 63 -17.52 -25.68 29.52
N SER A 64 -17.15 -25.69 30.80
CA SER A 64 -16.09 -24.81 31.30
C SER A 64 -14.72 -25.16 30.70
N GLU A 65 -14.42 -26.45 30.54
CA GLU A 65 -13.20 -26.94 29.92
C GLU A 65 -13.14 -26.59 28.43
N GLN A 66 -14.26 -26.72 27.72
CA GLN A 66 -14.38 -26.27 26.32
C GLN A 66 -14.17 -24.76 26.19
N GLN A 67 -14.74 -23.95 27.09
CA GLN A 67 -14.55 -22.50 27.11
C GLN A 67 -13.09 -22.12 27.36
N GLN A 68 -12.43 -22.78 28.31
CA GLN A 68 -10.99 -22.57 28.57
C GLN A 68 -10.14 -22.98 27.36
N ALA A 69 -10.41 -24.13 26.74
CA ALA A 69 -9.69 -24.59 25.55
C ALA A 69 -9.84 -23.61 24.38
N ARG A 70 -11.05 -23.06 24.17
CA ARG A 70 -11.31 -22.03 23.17
C ARG A 70 -10.56 -20.73 23.48
N GLN A 71 -10.56 -20.30 24.74
CA GLN A 71 -9.83 -19.09 25.15
C GLN A 71 -8.32 -19.24 24.89
N HIS A 72 -7.73 -20.37 25.27
CA HIS A 72 -6.33 -20.67 24.98
C HIS A 72 -6.01 -20.65 23.48
N ARG A 73 -6.90 -21.16 22.62
CA ARG A 73 -6.72 -21.03 21.16
C ARG A 73 -6.73 -19.57 20.73
N ILE A 74 -7.72 -18.79 21.17
CA ILE A 74 -7.85 -17.37 20.79
C ILE A 74 -6.61 -16.58 21.21
N ASP A 75 -6.09 -16.83 22.41
CA ASP A 75 -4.89 -16.17 22.91
C ASP A 75 -3.65 -16.56 22.09
N ALA A 76 -3.49 -17.85 21.77
CA ALA A 76 -2.43 -18.31 20.88
C ALA A 76 -2.54 -17.73 19.45
N GLU A 77 -3.74 -17.63 18.89
CA GLU A 77 -3.99 -17.00 17.58
C GLU A 77 -3.58 -15.53 17.58
N ARG A 78 -3.97 -14.79 18.64
CA ARG A 78 -3.61 -13.37 18.79
C ARG A 78 -2.11 -13.18 18.94
N GLU A 79 -1.47 -13.99 19.76
CA GLU A 79 -0.02 -13.91 20.00
C GLU A 79 0.76 -14.24 18.72
N ILE A 80 0.39 -15.30 18.00
CA ILE A 80 0.97 -15.62 16.68
C ILE A 80 0.77 -14.46 15.71
N ALA A 81 -0.41 -13.84 15.67
CA ALA A 81 -0.67 -12.71 14.77
C ALA A 81 0.16 -11.46 15.13
N CYS A 82 0.47 -11.24 16.41
CA CYS A 82 1.40 -10.19 16.84
C CYS A 82 2.82 -10.52 16.38
N VAL A 83 3.33 -11.69 16.73
CA VAL A 83 4.70 -12.11 16.41
C VAL A 83 4.93 -12.17 14.90
N THR A 84 3.93 -12.58 14.12
CA THR A 84 4.00 -12.58 12.65
C THR A 84 4.13 -11.15 12.10
N ARG A 85 3.37 -10.18 12.65
CA ARG A 85 3.52 -8.77 12.25
C ARG A 85 4.92 -8.22 12.56
N ASP A 86 5.50 -8.61 13.68
CA ASP A 86 6.86 -8.21 14.05
C ASP A 86 7.89 -8.82 13.09
N ILE A 87 7.76 -10.12 12.76
CA ILE A 87 8.59 -10.78 11.75
C ILE A 87 8.47 -10.07 10.39
N ASP A 88 7.26 -9.73 9.95
CA ASP A 88 7.03 -9.03 8.69
C ASP A 88 7.65 -7.63 8.70
N HIS A 89 7.60 -6.92 9.83
CA HIS A 89 8.27 -5.64 9.99
C HIS A 89 9.80 -5.78 9.91
N LEU A 90 10.40 -6.72 10.64
CA LEU A 90 11.84 -6.97 10.59
C LEU A 90 12.31 -7.40 9.19
N ASN A 91 11.51 -8.21 8.48
CA ASN A 91 11.79 -8.58 7.10
C ASN A 91 11.72 -7.39 6.14
N ARG A 92 10.77 -6.47 6.35
CA ARG A 92 10.69 -5.23 5.57
C ARG A 92 11.92 -4.35 5.78
N MET A 93 12.35 -4.17 7.03
CA MET A 93 13.58 -3.45 7.38
C MET A 93 14.82 -4.10 6.76
N LEU A 94 14.94 -5.42 6.85
CA LEU A 94 16.08 -6.15 6.30
C LEU A 94 16.21 -5.96 4.78
N ASN A 95 15.08 -5.98 4.08
CA ASN A 95 15.02 -5.84 2.62
C ASN A 95 14.84 -4.39 2.15
N ALA A 96 14.89 -3.41 3.05
CA ALA A 96 14.55 -2.03 2.73
C ALA A 96 15.46 -1.42 1.66
N ASP A 97 16.75 -1.77 1.60
CA ASP A 97 17.65 -1.31 0.53
C ASP A 97 17.23 -1.82 -0.85
N VAL A 98 16.85 -3.10 -0.92
CA VAL A 98 16.42 -3.75 -2.16
C VAL A 98 15.11 -3.14 -2.63
N ARG A 99 14.15 -2.94 -1.71
CA ARG A 99 12.87 -2.28 -1.98
C ARG A 99 13.08 -0.84 -2.46
N ALA A 100 13.93 -0.06 -1.77
CA ALA A 100 14.25 1.30 -2.16
C ALA A 100 14.89 1.36 -3.55
N SER A 101 15.81 0.44 -3.85
CA SER A 101 16.44 0.36 -5.17
C SER A 101 15.43 -0.04 -6.26
N GLN A 102 14.54 -0.99 -6.00
CA GLN A 102 13.51 -1.41 -6.95
C GLN A 102 12.51 -0.29 -7.21
N ALA A 103 12.04 0.40 -6.16
CA ALA A 103 11.16 1.54 -6.28
C ALA A 103 11.80 2.70 -7.07
N GLN A 104 13.08 2.99 -6.81
CA GLN A 104 13.83 4.01 -7.55
C GLN A 104 13.95 3.66 -9.04
N THR A 105 14.19 2.39 -9.38
CA THR A 105 14.20 1.92 -10.77
C THR A 105 12.81 2.06 -11.41
N ALA A 106 11.75 1.63 -10.71
CA ALA A 106 10.39 1.77 -11.21
C ALA A 106 10.01 3.23 -11.46
N ILE A 107 10.40 4.16 -10.58
CA ILE A 107 10.20 5.60 -10.79
C ILE A 107 10.97 6.09 -12.02
N ALA A 108 12.21 5.66 -12.19
CA ALA A 108 13.03 6.06 -13.35
C ALA A 108 12.45 5.54 -14.68
N GLU A 109 11.80 4.37 -14.67
CA GLU A 109 11.12 3.80 -15.84
C GLU A 109 9.75 4.45 -16.11
N LEU A 110 8.98 4.77 -15.07
CA LEU A 110 7.63 5.31 -15.18
C LEU A 110 7.58 6.83 -15.42
N ALA A 111 8.53 7.59 -14.88
CA ALA A 111 8.58 9.04 -15.05
C ALA A 111 8.56 9.49 -16.54
N PRO A 112 9.41 8.96 -17.44
CA PRO A 112 9.37 9.36 -18.85
C PRO A 112 8.08 8.93 -19.55
N LEU A 113 7.44 7.83 -19.12
CA LEU A 113 6.15 7.38 -19.66
C LEU A 113 5.01 8.32 -19.23
N ALA A 114 5.03 8.79 -17.98
CA ALA A 114 4.06 9.78 -17.50
C ALA A 114 4.22 11.12 -18.23
N ASP A 115 5.46 11.57 -18.46
CA ASP A 115 5.74 12.78 -19.24
C ASP A 115 5.28 12.64 -20.70
N ALA A 116 5.52 11.48 -21.32
CA ALA A 116 5.05 11.18 -22.67
C ALA A 116 3.51 11.14 -22.75
N ALA A 117 2.85 10.50 -21.79
CA ALA A 117 1.39 10.48 -21.70
C ALA A 117 0.80 11.88 -21.52
N GLN A 118 1.43 12.71 -20.67
CA GLN A 118 1.02 14.10 -20.47
C GLN A 118 1.14 14.93 -21.76
N ASN A 119 2.20 14.72 -22.53
CA ASN A 119 2.36 15.35 -23.84
C ASN A 119 1.31 14.87 -24.85
N ALA A 120 1.02 13.56 -24.88
CA ALA A 120 -0.03 13.00 -25.74
C ALA A 120 -1.41 13.60 -25.43
N VAL A 121 -1.76 13.77 -24.15
CA VAL A 121 -2.98 14.47 -23.74
C VAL A 121 -2.99 15.91 -24.24
N GLY A 122 -1.87 16.64 -24.11
CA GLY A 122 -1.77 18.01 -24.63
C GLY A 122 -1.99 18.12 -26.14
N ILE A 123 -1.45 17.17 -26.91
CA ILE A 123 -1.66 17.08 -28.36
C ILE A 123 -3.14 16.78 -28.67
N ALA A 124 -3.72 15.78 -28.01
CA ALA A 124 -5.13 15.39 -28.21
C ALA A 124 -6.10 16.54 -27.86
N GLN A 125 -5.82 17.29 -26.79
CA GLN A 125 -6.59 18.49 -26.41
C GLN A 125 -6.53 19.57 -27.50
N SER A 126 -5.35 19.81 -28.07
CA SER A 126 -5.18 20.77 -29.17
C SER A 126 -5.97 20.35 -30.41
N ILE A 127 -5.86 19.09 -30.81
CA ILE A 127 -6.57 18.54 -31.98
C ILE A 127 -8.09 18.62 -31.78
N HIS A 128 -8.57 18.23 -30.59
CA HIS A 128 -9.99 18.30 -30.27
C HIS A 128 -10.52 19.74 -30.37
N ALA A 129 -9.80 20.71 -29.79
CA ALA A 129 -10.16 22.13 -29.87
C ALA A 129 -10.15 22.68 -31.32
N GLU A 130 -9.19 22.27 -32.15
CA GLU A 130 -9.15 22.64 -33.56
C GLU A 130 -10.37 22.09 -34.33
N ILE A 131 -10.75 20.84 -34.08
CA ILE A 131 -11.92 20.22 -34.71
C ILE A 131 -13.22 20.90 -34.26
N GLU A 132 -13.35 21.26 -32.98
CA GLU A 132 -14.51 22.02 -32.49
C GLU A 132 -14.67 23.36 -33.23
N ILE A 133 -13.57 24.09 -33.46
CA ILE A 133 -13.58 25.33 -34.24
C ILE A 133 -14.01 25.05 -35.70
N LEU A 134 -13.49 23.99 -36.32
CA LEU A 134 -13.85 23.61 -37.69
C LEU A 134 -15.34 23.25 -37.80
N VAL A 135 -15.89 22.49 -36.85
CA VAL A 135 -17.32 22.17 -36.80
C VAL A 135 -18.17 23.43 -36.66
N ALA A 136 -17.80 24.33 -35.73
CA ALA A 136 -18.54 25.57 -35.51
C ALA A 136 -18.51 26.50 -36.73
N THR A 137 -17.36 26.62 -37.40
CA THR A 137 -17.21 27.45 -38.60
C THR A 137 -17.96 26.88 -39.79
N GLU A 138 -17.93 25.56 -40.01
CA GLU A 138 -18.68 24.90 -41.08
C GLU A 138 -20.19 24.97 -40.84
N ALA A 139 -20.66 24.81 -39.59
CA ALA A 139 -22.07 24.97 -39.25
C ALA A 139 -22.59 26.40 -39.56
N LEU A 140 -21.81 27.43 -39.21
CA LEU A 140 -22.13 28.82 -39.55
C LEU A 140 -22.13 29.07 -41.06
N ALA A 141 -21.18 28.48 -41.80
CA ALA A 141 -21.13 28.58 -43.25
C ALA A 141 -22.36 27.93 -43.92
N LEU A 142 -22.76 26.75 -43.43
CA LEU A 142 -23.94 26.03 -43.89
C LEU A 142 -25.23 26.84 -43.67
N ASP A 143 -25.38 27.45 -42.50
CA ASP A 143 -26.57 28.26 -42.18
C ASP A 143 -26.64 29.54 -43.01
N ARG A 144 -25.50 30.18 -43.27
CA ARG A 144 -25.43 31.31 -44.22
C ARG A 144 -25.85 30.88 -45.63
N ALA A 145 -25.31 29.75 -46.12
CA ALA A 145 -25.67 29.23 -47.44
C ALA A 145 -27.18 28.92 -47.57
N LYS A 146 -27.81 28.37 -46.52
CA LYS A 146 -29.27 28.15 -46.48
C LYS A 146 -30.04 29.47 -46.50
N SER A 147 -29.62 30.46 -45.72
CA SER A 147 -30.25 31.79 -45.67
C SER A 147 -30.15 32.50 -47.03
N ASP A 148 -28.99 32.45 -47.67
CA ASP A 148 -28.76 33.04 -48.99
C ASP A 148 -29.59 32.34 -50.08
N ALA A 149 -29.64 31.00 -50.04
CA ALA A 149 -30.50 30.20 -50.90
C ALA A 149 -31.99 30.54 -50.72
N ALA A 150 -32.46 30.65 -49.47
CA ALA A 150 -33.84 31.04 -49.16
C ALA A 150 -34.16 32.46 -49.64
N SER A 151 -33.23 33.41 -49.46
CA SER A 151 -33.34 34.78 -49.97
C SER A 151 -33.43 34.82 -51.50
N ALA A 152 -32.57 34.05 -52.19
CA ALA A 152 -32.59 33.92 -53.63
C ALA A 152 -33.92 33.33 -54.14
N VAL A 153 -34.43 32.28 -53.50
CA VAL A 153 -35.74 31.68 -53.84
C VAL A 153 -36.87 32.68 -53.60
N LEU A 154 -36.89 33.37 -52.46
CA LEU A 154 -37.87 34.42 -52.17
C LEU A 154 -37.83 35.56 -53.20
N SER A 155 -36.64 35.94 -53.66
CA SER A 155 -36.49 36.96 -54.71
C SER A 155 -37.04 36.48 -56.07
N GLN A 156 -36.82 35.21 -56.43
CA GLN A 156 -37.36 34.62 -57.66
C GLN A 156 -38.89 34.50 -57.61
N ILE A 157 -39.45 34.10 -56.46
CA ILE A 157 -40.89 34.05 -56.22
C ILE A 157 -41.49 35.46 -56.33
N LYS A 158 -40.87 36.47 -55.70
CA LYS A 158 -41.30 37.89 -55.82
C LYS A 158 -41.22 38.40 -57.26
N ALA A 159 -40.31 37.88 -58.07
CA ALA A 159 -40.19 38.19 -59.50
C ALA A 159 -41.14 37.38 -60.41
N GLY A 160 -42.04 36.57 -59.84
CA GLY A 160 -43.03 35.78 -60.59
C GLY A 160 -42.46 34.54 -61.28
N LYS A 161 -41.27 34.07 -60.88
CA LYS A 161 -40.65 32.83 -61.39
C LYS A 161 -40.85 31.68 -60.39
N ALA A 162 -40.94 30.46 -60.89
CA ALA A 162 -40.90 29.27 -60.04
C ALA A 162 -39.53 29.22 -59.33
N GLY A 163 -39.53 29.28 -58.00
CA GLY A 163 -38.31 29.24 -57.21
C GLY A 163 -37.80 27.80 -57.10
N THR A 164 -36.59 27.54 -57.58
CA THR A 164 -35.90 26.27 -57.34
C THR A 164 -34.85 26.45 -56.25
N LEU A 165 -34.92 25.61 -55.21
CA LEU A 165 -33.97 25.60 -54.11
C LEU A 165 -32.62 25.02 -54.58
N PRO A 166 -31.49 25.73 -54.39
CA PRO A 166 -30.17 25.13 -54.53
C PRO A 166 -29.96 24.02 -53.49
N SER A 167 -29.34 22.91 -53.89
CA SER A 167 -28.92 21.87 -52.93
C SER A 167 -27.70 22.35 -52.15
N VAL A 168 -27.83 22.48 -50.83
CA VAL A 168 -26.68 22.73 -49.94
C VAL A 168 -26.25 21.38 -49.35
N SER A 169 -25.03 20.91 -49.67
CA SER A 169 -24.50 19.63 -49.17
C SER A 169 -24.12 19.73 -47.69
N ARG A 170 -24.45 18.69 -46.93
CA ARG A 170 -24.20 18.55 -45.48
C ARG A 170 -23.00 17.63 -45.18
N ASP A 171 -22.48 16.95 -46.19
CA ASP A 171 -21.55 15.82 -46.05
C ASP A 171 -20.27 16.22 -45.30
N ARG A 172 -19.80 17.47 -45.49
CA ARG A 172 -18.61 18.00 -44.81
C ARG A 172 -18.85 18.24 -43.31
N LEU A 173 -20.03 18.74 -42.93
CA LEU A 173 -20.38 18.95 -41.52
C LEU A 173 -20.54 17.60 -40.81
N ASP A 174 -21.16 16.62 -41.47
CA ASP A 174 -21.34 15.28 -40.91
C ASP A 174 -19.97 14.58 -40.75
N ALA A 175 -19.04 14.73 -41.70
CA ALA A 175 -17.67 14.23 -41.59
C ALA A 175 -16.87 14.89 -40.45
N LEU A 176 -17.01 16.21 -40.26
CA LEU A 176 -16.37 16.92 -39.15
C LEU A 176 -16.97 16.52 -37.80
N THR A 177 -18.27 16.23 -37.74
CA THR A 177 -18.94 15.75 -36.52
C THR A 177 -18.42 14.36 -36.13
N LEU A 178 -18.26 13.45 -37.10
CA LEU A 178 -17.62 12.15 -36.85
C LEU A 178 -16.16 12.30 -36.40
N ALA A 179 -15.41 13.24 -36.99
CA ALA A 179 -14.04 13.53 -36.57
C ALA A 179 -13.99 14.11 -35.13
N GLN A 180 -14.99 14.91 -34.73
CA GLN A 180 -15.10 15.43 -33.37
C GLN A 180 -15.34 14.31 -32.35
N GLU A 181 -16.24 13.36 -32.66
CA GLU A 181 -16.49 12.19 -31.83
C GLU A 181 -15.22 11.31 -31.69
N ALA A 182 -14.52 11.07 -32.79
CA ALA A 182 -13.25 10.32 -32.78
C ALA A 182 -12.17 11.03 -31.96
N ALA A 183 -12.00 12.35 -32.12
CA ALA A 183 -11.04 13.14 -31.35
C ALA A 183 -11.39 13.21 -29.85
N ALA A 184 -12.68 13.24 -29.51
CA ALA A 184 -13.13 13.17 -28.12
C ALA A 184 -12.80 11.81 -27.49
N ALA A 185 -12.98 10.72 -28.24
CA ALA A 185 -12.61 9.38 -27.80
C ALA A 185 -11.09 9.23 -27.61
N GLU A 186 -10.27 9.70 -28.57
CA GLU A 186 -8.80 9.67 -28.43
C GLU A 186 -8.31 10.52 -27.23
N LEU A 187 -8.95 11.66 -26.96
CA LEU A 187 -8.66 12.47 -25.79
C LEU A 187 -8.99 11.73 -24.49
N LEU A 188 -10.12 11.03 -24.44
CA LEU A 188 -10.51 10.22 -23.28
C LEU A 188 -9.50 9.09 -23.05
N ASP A 189 -9.16 8.33 -24.09
CA ASP A 189 -8.19 7.23 -24.02
C ASP A 189 -6.81 7.73 -23.54
N ALA A 190 -6.36 8.89 -24.04
CA ALA A 190 -5.11 9.50 -23.60
C ALA A 190 -5.15 9.92 -22.12
N GLN A 191 -6.28 10.44 -21.64
CA GLN A 191 -6.47 10.81 -20.23
C GLN A 191 -6.49 9.59 -19.32
N GLU A 192 -7.13 8.49 -19.73
CA GLU A 192 -7.14 7.23 -19.00
C GLU A 192 -5.72 6.65 -18.89
N ALA A 193 -4.96 6.64 -19.99
CA ALA A 193 -3.57 6.19 -19.99
C ALA A 193 -2.68 7.03 -19.07
N LEU A 194 -2.87 8.36 -19.06
CA LEU A 194 -2.16 9.26 -18.14
C LEU A 194 -2.52 8.97 -16.68
N ALA A 195 -3.81 8.77 -16.38
CA ALA A 195 -4.27 8.46 -15.03
C ALA A 195 -3.69 7.14 -14.52
N GLU A 196 -3.65 6.10 -15.36
CA GLU A 196 -3.03 4.82 -15.03
C GLU A 196 -1.53 4.98 -14.75
N CYS A 197 -0.81 5.72 -15.60
CA CYS A 197 0.62 5.99 -15.40
C CYS A 197 0.88 6.79 -14.12
N ALA A 198 0.05 7.80 -13.83
CA ALA A 198 0.16 8.63 -12.64
C ALA A 198 -0.07 7.81 -11.36
N LEU A 199 -1.03 6.87 -11.36
CA LEU A 199 -1.29 5.98 -10.25
C LEU A 199 -0.06 5.08 -9.98
N LYS A 200 0.47 4.42 -11.03
CA LYS A 200 1.66 3.56 -10.90
C LYS A 200 2.88 4.34 -10.39
N LEU A 201 3.05 5.58 -10.86
CA LEU A 201 4.13 6.45 -10.39
C LEU A 201 3.95 6.88 -8.93
N ALA A 202 2.72 7.14 -8.50
CA ALA A 202 2.40 7.45 -7.11
C ALA A 202 2.69 6.25 -6.20
N ASP A 203 2.28 5.04 -6.61
CA ASP A 203 2.56 3.80 -5.88
C ASP A 203 4.07 3.55 -5.75
N ALA A 204 4.83 3.74 -6.83
CA ALA A 204 6.29 3.59 -6.80
C ALA A 204 6.97 4.61 -5.87
N LYS A 205 6.50 5.87 -5.86
CA LYS A 205 6.98 6.91 -4.93
C LYS A 205 6.60 6.61 -3.48
N HIS A 206 5.41 6.07 -3.25
CA HIS A 206 4.97 5.66 -1.93
C HIS A 206 5.85 4.52 -1.40
N GLU A 207 6.08 3.48 -2.21
CA GLU A 207 6.97 2.37 -1.87
C GLU A 207 8.40 2.84 -1.59
N GLN A 208 8.92 3.82 -2.36
CA GLN A 208 10.22 4.42 -2.08
C GLN A 208 10.25 5.11 -0.71
N ALA A 209 9.20 5.84 -0.35
CA ALA A 209 9.10 6.52 0.94
C ALA A 209 8.99 5.52 2.10
N GLU A 210 8.21 4.46 1.95
CA GLU A 210 8.11 3.38 2.93
C GLU A 210 9.45 2.67 3.12
N ALA A 211 10.13 2.32 2.02
CA ALA A 211 11.45 1.71 2.09
C ALA A 211 12.47 2.61 2.79
N ALA A 212 12.42 3.93 2.57
CA ALA A 212 13.27 4.89 3.29
C ALA A 212 12.95 4.96 4.79
N ALA A 213 11.67 4.88 5.16
CA ALA A 213 11.26 4.81 6.56
C ALA A 213 11.76 3.51 7.22
N ASP A 214 11.64 2.37 6.52
CA ASP A 214 12.14 1.08 6.98
C ASP A 214 13.67 1.05 7.10
N LEU A 215 14.41 1.72 6.21
CA LEU A 215 15.86 1.91 6.33
C LEU A 215 16.24 2.69 7.58
N THR A 216 15.51 3.77 7.86
CA THR A 216 15.69 4.59 9.06
C THR A 216 15.36 3.78 10.32
N GLY A 217 14.26 3.03 10.28
CA GLY A 217 13.88 2.09 11.34
C GLY A 217 14.97 1.05 11.59
N ARG A 218 15.58 0.50 10.53
CA ARG A 218 16.69 -0.45 10.65
C ARG A 218 17.89 0.16 11.37
N ALA A 219 18.27 1.39 11.00
CA ALA A 219 19.36 2.09 11.67
C ALA A 219 19.07 2.30 13.17
N LEU A 220 17.86 2.75 13.51
CA LEU A 220 17.43 2.94 14.89
C LEU A 220 17.41 1.63 15.69
N HIS A 221 16.93 0.54 15.09
CA HIS A 221 16.88 -0.78 15.72
C HIS A 221 18.28 -1.28 16.07
N LEU A 222 19.21 -1.21 15.12
CA LEU A 222 20.60 -1.61 15.35
C LEU A 222 21.27 -0.75 16.41
N ALA A 223 21.11 0.58 16.35
CA ALA A 223 21.65 1.49 17.37
C ALA A 223 21.09 1.20 18.77
N SER A 224 19.79 0.92 18.87
CA SER A 224 19.14 0.58 20.14
C SER A 224 19.65 -0.75 20.70
N HIS A 225 19.87 -1.75 19.84
CA HIS A 225 20.43 -3.04 20.24
C HIS A 225 21.89 -2.89 20.73
N GLU A 226 22.72 -2.14 20.00
CA GLU A 226 24.10 -1.85 20.42
C GLU A 226 24.14 -1.11 21.75
N PHE A 227 23.26 -0.12 21.94
CA PHE A 227 23.12 0.59 23.21
C PHE A 227 22.73 -0.36 24.35
N ALA A 228 21.74 -1.22 24.16
CA ALA A 228 21.31 -2.18 25.18
C ALA A 228 22.43 -3.17 25.56
N SER A 229 23.20 -3.64 24.57
CA SER A 229 24.37 -4.50 24.80
C SER A 229 25.46 -3.79 25.60
N ALA A 230 25.79 -2.56 25.22
CA ALA A 230 26.77 -1.74 25.94
C ALA A 230 26.32 -1.45 27.38
N TRP A 231 25.04 -1.14 27.58
CA TRP A 231 24.44 -0.93 28.89
C TRP A 231 24.51 -2.18 29.76
N HIS A 232 24.16 -3.35 29.23
CA HIS A 232 24.26 -4.62 29.94
C HIS A 232 25.70 -4.95 30.35
N HIS A 233 26.67 -4.72 29.46
CA HIS A 233 28.08 -4.91 29.77
C HIS A 233 28.57 -3.94 30.86
N HIS A 234 28.13 -2.69 30.80
CA HIS A 234 28.45 -1.70 31.82
C HIS A 234 27.85 -2.10 33.19
N GLN A 235 26.58 -2.53 33.23
CA GLN A 235 25.92 -2.98 34.46
C GLN A 235 26.62 -4.18 35.09
N THR A 236 26.90 -5.22 34.31
CA THR A 236 27.62 -6.42 34.79
C THR A 236 29.00 -6.09 35.33
N THR A 237 29.71 -5.14 34.71
CA THR A 237 31.02 -4.66 35.18
C THR A 237 30.89 -3.87 36.48
N ALA A 238 29.88 -3.00 36.60
CA ALA A 238 29.62 -2.20 37.80
C ALA A 238 29.27 -3.09 39.00
N ASP A 239 28.40 -4.09 38.79
CA ASP A 239 28.02 -5.09 39.79
C ASP A 239 29.25 -5.89 40.27
N ALA A 240 30.10 -6.34 39.35
CA ALA A 240 31.34 -7.06 39.67
C ALA A 240 32.34 -6.23 40.48
N CYS A 241 32.29 -4.90 40.34
CA CYS A 241 33.15 -3.96 41.04
C CYS A 241 32.53 -3.41 42.34
N GLY A 242 31.34 -3.90 42.75
CA GLY A 242 30.65 -3.49 43.97
C GLY A 242 30.13 -2.05 43.96
N ARG A 243 29.97 -1.44 42.77
CA ARG A 243 29.42 -0.09 42.61
C ARG A 243 27.97 -0.20 42.14
N GLN A 244 27.02 0.20 42.99
CA GLN A 244 25.64 0.43 42.58
C GLN A 244 25.56 1.80 41.90
N PHE A 245 25.16 1.82 40.63
CA PHE A 245 24.78 3.05 39.93
C PHE A 245 23.26 3.07 39.81
N ASP A 246 22.63 4.00 40.52
CA ASP A 246 21.21 4.28 40.39
C ASP A 246 21.00 5.10 39.09
N GLU A 247 20.52 4.41 38.06
CA GLU A 247 20.17 4.91 36.71
C GLU A 247 21.30 5.45 35.81
N PRO A 248 21.19 5.26 34.47
CA PRO A 248 22.07 5.91 33.53
C PRO A 248 21.85 7.42 33.57
N ASP A 249 22.80 8.16 34.13
CA ASP A 249 22.87 9.60 33.87
C ASP A 249 23.28 9.76 32.41
N VAL A 250 22.29 9.89 31.52
CA VAL A 250 22.45 10.08 30.06
C VAL A 250 23.48 11.18 29.77
N ASN A 251 23.62 12.17 30.66
CA ASN A 251 24.63 13.21 30.57
C ASN A 251 26.07 12.70 30.67
N ILE A 252 26.36 11.66 31.46
CA ILE A 252 27.70 11.08 31.60
C ILE A 252 28.06 10.33 30.31
N MET A 253 27.11 9.61 29.71
CA MET A 253 27.36 8.88 28.45
C MET A 253 27.53 9.84 27.26
N VAL A 254 26.71 10.88 27.13
CA VAL A 254 26.88 11.93 26.10
C VAL A 254 28.24 12.62 26.23
N ARG A 255 28.70 12.85 27.46
CA ARG A 255 29.99 13.48 27.73
C ARG A 255 31.17 12.55 27.44
N GLN A 256 31.03 11.25 27.68
CA GLN A 256 32.04 10.26 27.31
C GLN A 256 32.13 10.05 25.79
N LEU A 257 31.00 10.10 25.06
CA LEU A 257 30.98 10.06 23.60
C LEU A 257 31.68 11.30 23.01
N ALA A 258 31.35 12.49 23.51
CA ALA A 258 31.98 13.74 23.08
C ALA A 258 33.50 13.76 23.35
N CYS A 259 33.96 13.14 24.44
CA CYS A 259 35.39 12.98 24.72
C CYS A 259 36.06 11.96 23.79
N ALA A 260 35.38 10.88 23.41
CA ALA A 260 35.90 9.90 22.46
C ALA A 260 36.01 10.49 21.05
N GLU A 261 35.02 11.27 20.61
CA GLU A 261 35.05 12.00 19.33
C GLU A 261 36.18 13.02 19.28
N ALA A 262 36.44 13.74 20.37
CA ALA A 262 37.57 14.67 20.46
C ALA A 262 38.94 13.96 20.39
N ALA A 263 39.07 12.78 21.02
CA ALA A 263 40.31 12.01 20.98
C ALA A 263 40.61 11.41 19.60
N VAL A 264 39.57 11.05 18.83
CA VAL A 264 39.71 10.60 17.44
C VAL A 264 40.11 11.76 16.53
N ALA A 265 39.49 12.94 16.72
CA ALA A 265 39.87 14.14 15.97
C ALA A 265 41.31 14.61 16.23
N GLU A 266 41.84 14.40 17.44
CA GLU A 266 43.25 14.68 17.75
C GLU A 266 44.23 13.66 17.14
N GLN A 267 43.81 12.40 16.91
CA GLN A 267 44.61 11.39 16.23
C GLN A 267 44.69 11.61 14.71
N ASP A 268 43.62 12.13 14.11
CA ASP A 268 43.58 12.42 12.66
C ASP A 268 44.28 13.75 12.30
N ALA A 269 44.57 14.60 13.29
CA ALA A 269 45.22 15.90 13.11
C ALA A 269 46.74 15.89 13.37
N GLY A 270 47.33 14.75 13.77
CA GLY A 270 48.77 14.56 14.02
C GLY A 270 49.47 13.74 12.95
#